data_AF-A0A3D5R5F6-F1
#
_entry.id   AF-A0A3D5R5F6-F1
#
_cell.length_a   1.000
_cell.length_b   1.000
_cell.length_c   1.000
_cell.angle_alpha   90.00
_cell.angle_beta   90.00
_cell.angle_gamma   90.00
#
_symmetry.space_group_name_H-M   'P 1'
#
loop_
_entity.id
_entity.type
_entity.pdbx_description
1 polymer ?
#
loop_
_entity_poly.entity_id
_entity_poly.type
_entity_poly.pdbx_seq_one_letter_code
_entity_poly.pdbx_strand_id
1 'polypeptide(L)'
;MNKKTSILMILDGWGIGRDYEGNAVLKADTPNFDRLIKKYPNTQIRTSGLDVGLPEGQMGNSEVGHMNIGSGRIVYQEFTRITKAIKDGSIENNEKINKAFDNVKKNKSKLHYFGLLSDGGVHSFNGHLYSLVKTAQKKGVEK
;
A
#
# COMPACT_ATOMS: atom_id res chain seq x y z
N MET A 1 -42.88 1.93 0.95
CA MET A 1 -41.94 0.81 0.73
C MET A 1 -41.14 0.58 2.01
N ASN A 2 -41.16 -0.62 2.57
CA ASN A 2 -40.26 -0.97 3.67
C ASN A 2 -38.82 -0.96 3.15
N LYS A 3 -37.91 -0.28 3.87
CA LYS A 3 -36.48 -0.27 3.52
C LYS A 3 -35.95 -1.70 3.59
N LYS A 4 -35.25 -2.14 2.56
CA LYS A 4 -34.50 -3.40 2.59
C LYS A 4 -33.20 -3.18 3.35
N THR A 5 -32.98 -3.95 4.40
CA THR A 5 -31.73 -3.93 5.17
C THR A 5 -30.67 -4.71 4.41
N SER A 6 -29.49 -4.12 4.24
CA SER A 6 -28.30 -4.78 3.70
C SER A 6 -27.23 -4.86 4.77
N ILE A 7 -26.46 -5.95 4.78
CA ILE A 7 -25.39 -6.19 5.75
C ILE A 7 -24.11 -6.49 4.98
N LEU A 8 -23.03 -5.78 5.34
CA LEU A 8 -21.66 -6.15 4.99
C LEU A 8 -21.04 -6.88 6.19
N MET A 9 -20.66 -8.13 6.01
CA MET A 9 -20.03 -8.96 7.04
C MET A 9 -18.59 -9.27 6.61
N ILE A 10 -17.62 -8.88 7.46
CA ILE A 10 -16.19 -9.09 7.22
C ILE A 10 -15.71 -10.16 8.19
N LEU A 11 -15.23 -11.28 7.65
CA LEU A 11 -14.56 -12.33 8.43
C LEU A 11 -13.05 -12.03 8.39
N ASP A 12 -12.53 -11.38 9.43
CA ASP A 12 -11.12 -10.95 9.46
C ASP A 12 -10.18 -12.18 9.46
N GLY A 13 -9.12 -12.12 8.66
CA GLY A 13 -8.19 -13.24 8.46
C GLY A 13 -8.75 -14.47 7.73
N TRP A 14 -9.96 -14.40 7.15
CA TRP A 14 -10.60 -15.51 6.44
C TRP A 14 -10.31 -15.46 4.93
N GLY A 15 -9.45 -16.35 4.45
CA GLY A 15 -9.03 -16.39 3.04
C GLY A 15 -9.18 -17.77 2.39
N ILE A 16 -9.05 -17.80 1.06
CA ILE A 16 -9.01 -19.05 0.28
C ILE A 16 -7.54 -19.44 0.12
N GLY A 17 -7.12 -20.47 0.84
CA GLY A 17 -5.75 -20.98 0.84
C GLY A 17 -5.63 -22.36 0.18
N ARG A 18 -4.37 -22.81 -0.02
CA ARG A 18 -4.05 -24.18 -0.46
C ARG A 18 -4.53 -25.22 0.55
N ASP A 19 -4.73 -26.45 0.12
CA ASP A 19 -4.93 -27.57 1.04
C ASP A 19 -3.60 -27.96 1.68
N TYR A 20 -3.52 -27.81 3.00
CA TYR A 20 -2.37 -28.22 3.81
C TYR A 20 -2.81 -28.43 5.26
N GLU A 21 -1.94 -29.06 6.06
CA GLU A 21 -2.29 -29.47 7.41
C GLU A 21 -2.72 -28.31 8.32
N GLY A 22 -2.16 -27.12 8.14
CA GLY A 22 -2.49 -25.93 8.92
C GLY A 22 -3.62 -25.07 8.36
N ASN A 23 -4.30 -25.47 7.28
CA ASN A 23 -5.42 -24.68 6.75
C ASN A 23 -6.67 -24.81 7.62
N ALA A 24 -6.78 -23.95 8.64
CA ALA A 24 -7.90 -23.98 9.57
C ALA A 24 -9.25 -23.67 8.89
N VAL A 25 -9.27 -22.79 7.89
CA VAL A 25 -10.50 -22.43 7.16
C VAL A 25 -11.05 -23.64 6.40
N LEU A 26 -10.19 -24.36 5.67
CA LEU A 26 -10.59 -25.54 4.90
C LEU A 26 -10.99 -26.73 5.78
N LYS A 27 -10.37 -26.86 6.95
CA LYS A 27 -10.57 -27.99 7.88
C LYS A 27 -11.70 -27.78 8.88
N ALA A 28 -12.16 -26.55 9.07
CA ALA A 28 -13.24 -26.26 10.01
C ALA A 28 -14.59 -26.77 9.49
N ASP A 29 -15.47 -27.19 10.40
CA ASP A 29 -16.87 -27.46 10.06
C ASP A 29 -17.64 -26.13 9.95
N THR A 30 -17.88 -25.67 8.72
CA THR A 30 -18.51 -24.38 8.43
C THR A 30 -19.84 -24.48 7.67
N PRO A 31 -20.85 -25.19 8.21
CA PRO A 31 -22.04 -25.58 7.45
C PRO A 31 -22.85 -24.38 6.94
N ASN A 32 -22.82 -23.25 7.67
CA ASN A 32 -23.47 -22.02 7.23
C ASN A 32 -22.73 -21.32 6.10
N PHE A 33 -21.41 -21.21 6.19
CA PHE A 33 -20.58 -20.59 5.15
C PHE A 33 -20.67 -21.43 3.86
N ASP A 34 -20.51 -22.75 3.98
CA ASP A 34 -20.53 -23.68 2.85
C ASP A 34 -21.88 -23.65 2.13
N ARG A 35 -22.98 -23.62 2.89
CA ARG A 35 -24.32 -23.47 2.34
C ARG A 35 -24.51 -22.14 1.59
N LEU A 36 -23.95 -21.05 2.11
CA LEU A 36 -24.05 -19.74 1.46
C LEU A 36 -23.27 -19.70 0.15
N ILE A 37 -22.02 -20.17 0.15
CA ILE A 37 -21.17 -20.23 -1.04
C ILE A 37 -21.76 -21.16 -2.11
N LYS A 38 -22.33 -22.30 -1.74
CA LYS A 38 -22.96 -23.23 -2.70
C LYS A 38 -24.25 -22.68 -3.33
N LYS A 39 -25.04 -21.90 -2.58
CA LYS A 39 -26.40 -21.49 -2.98
C LYS A 39 -26.46 -20.14 -3.68
N TYR A 40 -25.57 -19.21 -3.33
CA TYR A 40 -25.65 -17.82 -3.80
C TYR A 40 -24.45 -17.44 -4.68
N PRO A 41 -24.61 -16.43 -5.57
CA PRO A 41 -23.51 -15.92 -6.38
C PRO A 41 -22.34 -15.48 -5.49
N ASN A 42 -21.14 -15.94 -5.84
CA ASN A 42 -19.91 -15.62 -5.13
C ASN A 42 -18.77 -15.45 -6.13
N THR A 43 -17.71 -14.76 -5.70
CA THR A 43 -16.49 -14.54 -6.46
C THR A 43 -15.31 -14.41 -5.49
N GLN A 44 -14.10 -14.41 -6.04
CA GLN A 44 -12.87 -14.16 -5.30
C GLN A 44 -12.33 -12.78 -5.69
N ILE A 45 -11.74 -12.08 -4.71
CA ILE A 45 -11.12 -10.78 -4.91
C ILE A 45 -9.70 -10.80 -4.36
N ARG A 46 -8.83 -9.95 -4.91
CA ARG A 46 -7.47 -9.79 -4.42
C ARG A 46 -7.44 -8.81 -3.25
N THR A 47 -6.77 -9.19 -2.17
CA THR A 47 -6.75 -8.46 -0.89
C THR A 47 -5.33 -8.16 -0.40
N SER A 48 -4.33 -8.28 -1.27
CA SER A 48 -2.91 -8.08 -0.95
C SER A 48 -2.18 -7.41 -2.10
N GLY A 49 -0.96 -6.94 -1.83
CA GLY A 49 -0.12 -6.27 -2.81
C GLY A 49 -0.74 -5.03 -3.47
N LEU A 50 -0.42 -4.83 -4.75
CA LEU A 50 -0.81 -3.62 -5.50
C LEU A 50 -2.33 -3.45 -5.60
N ASP A 51 -3.09 -4.55 -5.58
CA ASP A 51 -4.55 -4.53 -5.64
C ASP A 51 -5.21 -3.83 -4.44
N VAL A 52 -4.47 -3.68 -3.33
CA VAL A 52 -4.91 -2.93 -2.14
C VAL A 52 -3.98 -1.77 -1.77
N GLY A 53 -3.09 -1.38 -2.69
CA GLY A 53 -2.17 -0.25 -2.51
C GLY A 53 -0.93 -0.56 -1.68
N LEU A 54 -0.59 -1.84 -1.50
CA LEU A 54 0.66 -2.30 -0.91
C LEU A 54 1.72 -2.62 -1.99
N PRO A 55 3.00 -2.73 -1.62
CA PRO A 55 4.05 -3.29 -2.47
C PRO A 55 3.69 -4.65 -3.05
N GLU A 56 4.20 -4.95 -4.24
CA GLU A 56 4.05 -6.27 -4.85
C GLU A 56 4.56 -7.37 -3.92
N GLY A 57 3.78 -8.44 -3.77
CA GLY A 57 4.11 -9.57 -2.89
C GLY A 57 3.85 -9.34 -1.40
N GLN A 58 3.51 -8.11 -0.97
CA GLN A 58 3.22 -7.84 0.43
C GLN A 58 1.82 -8.34 0.83
N MET A 59 1.76 -9.08 1.93
CA MET A 59 0.49 -9.56 2.49
C MET A 59 -0.45 -8.40 2.86
N GLY A 60 -1.74 -8.62 2.70
CA GLY A 60 -2.76 -7.71 3.22
C GLY A 60 -2.81 -7.70 4.75
N ASN A 61 -3.51 -6.72 5.31
CA ASN A 61 -3.78 -6.62 6.75
C ASN A 61 -5.13 -5.92 6.97
N SER A 62 -5.62 -5.95 8.22
CA SER A 62 -6.93 -5.41 8.57
C SER A 62 -7.08 -3.92 8.25
N GLU A 63 -6.09 -3.08 8.55
CA GLU A 63 -6.15 -1.62 8.31
C GLU A 63 -6.29 -1.31 6.81
N VAL A 64 -5.39 -1.86 6.00
CA VAL A 64 -5.40 -1.67 4.54
C VAL A 64 -6.68 -2.24 3.94
N GLY A 65 -7.11 -3.43 4.37
CA GLY A 65 -8.33 -4.06 3.89
C GLY A 65 -9.58 -3.21 4.15
N HIS A 66 -9.77 -2.76 5.40
CA HIS A 66 -10.93 -1.95 5.78
C HIS A 66 -10.95 -0.59 5.08
N MET A 67 -9.78 0.05 4.88
CA MET A 67 -9.70 1.30 4.12
C MET A 67 -10.10 1.11 2.65
N ASN A 68 -9.66 0.05 1.98
CA ASN A 68 -10.03 -0.22 0.59
C ASN A 68 -11.53 -0.51 0.47
N ILE A 69 -12.09 -1.34 1.36
CA ILE A 69 -13.52 -1.66 1.39
C ILE A 69 -14.36 -0.40 1.62
N GLY A 70 -14.01 0.40 2.63
CA GLY A 70 -14.76 1.61 2.99
C GLY A 70 -14.63 2.74 1.98
N SER A 71 -13.51 2.81 1.24
CA SER A 71 -13.27 3.87 0.26
C SER A 71 -13.75 3.56 -1.16
N GLY A 72 -14.04 2.28 -1.46
CA GLY A 72 -14.46 1.84 -2.79
C GLY A 72 -13.40 2.04 -3.87
N ARG A 73 -12.11 2.15 -3.50
CA ARG A 73 -10.98 2.37 -4.42
C ARG A 73 -9.68 1.81 -3.83
N ILE A 74 -8.66 1.69 -4.68
CA ILE A 74 -7.30 1.35 -4.24
C ILE A 74 -6.73 2.49 -3.39
N VAL A 75 -6.47 2.22 -2.11
CA VAL A 75 -5.83 3.17 -1.18
C VAL A 75 -4.33 2.91 -1.12
N TYR A 76 -3.57 3.68 -1.89
CA TYR A 76 -2.11 3.60 -1.88
C TYR A 76 -1.53 4.00 -0.53
N GLN A 77 -0.86 3.05 0.11
CA GLN A 77 -0.08 3.31 1.33
C GLN A 77 1.12 4.20 1.02
N GLU A 78 1.63 4.92 2.03
CA GLU A 78 2.69 5.92 1.82
C GLU A 78 3.92 5.35 1.10
N PHE A 79 4.38 4.14 1.46
CA PHE A 79 5.47 3.47 0.75
C PHE A 79 5.17 3.34 -0.74
N THR A 80 4.00 2.80 -1.10
CA THR A 80 3.60 2.55 -2.49
C THR A 80 3.37 3.86 -3.23
N ARG A 81 2.81 4.87 -2.56
CA ARG A 81 2.58 6.21 -3.12
C ARG A 81 3.90 6.88 -3.49
N ILE A 82 4.88 6.88 -2.57
CA ILE A 82 6.21 7.45 -2.81
C ILE A 82 6.94 6.64 -3.89
N THR A 83 6.91 5.31 -3.82
CA THR A 83 7.54 4.44 -4.82
C THR A 83 6.95 4.66 -6.21
N LYS A 84 5.63 4.82 -6.31
CA LYS A 84 4.95 5.14 -7.57
C LYS A 84 5.39 6.50 -8.10
N ALA A 85 5.41 7.52 -7.24
CA ALA A 85 5.85 8.86 -7.62
C ALA A 85 7.31 8.91 -8.11
N ILE A 86 8.16 8.03 -7.57
CA ILE A 86 9.53 7.84 -8.06
C ILE A 86 9.54 7.14 -9.41
N LYS A 87 8.78 6.04 -9.56
CA LYS A 87 8.72 5.25 -10.80
C LYS A 87 8.15 6.03 -11.98
N ASP A 88 7.13 6.85 -11.76
CA ASP A 88 6.49 7.66 -12.81
C ASP A 88 7.13 9.05 -13.00
N GLY A 89 8.16 9.38 -12.21
CA GLY A 89 8.88 10.64 -12.27
C GLY A 89 8.14 11.84 -11.67
N SER A 90 6.91 11.69 -11.16
CA SER A 90 6.15 12.80 -10.56
C SER A 90 6.80 13.36 -9.30
N ILE A 91 7.70 12.60 -8.64
CA ILE A 91 8.50 13.10 -7.52
C ILE A 91 9.34 14.33 -7.89
N GLU A 92 9.75 14.48 -9.16
CA GLU A 92 10.54 15.61 -9.65
C GLU A 92 9.74 16.93 -9.68
N ASN A 93 8.41 16.83 -9.68
CA ASN A 93 7.48 17.95 -9.71
C ASN A 93 6.93 18.29 -8.32
N ASN A 94 7.35 17.58 -7.27
CA ASN A 94 6.90 17.85 -5.92
C ASN A 94 7.37 19.23 -5.45
N GLU A 95 6.42 20.15 -5.24
CA GLU A 95 6.69 21.55 -4.89
C GLU A 95 7.52 21.71 -3.61
N LYS A 96 7.26 20.88 -2.59
CA LYS A 96 7.97 20.96 -1.31
C LYS A 96 9.43 20.53 -1.44
N ILE A 97 9.67 19.45 -2.20
CA ILE A 97 11.02 18.96 -2.51
C ILE A 97 11.78 20.02 -3.33
N ASN A 98 11.17 20.56 -4.38
CA ASN A 98 11.79 21.60 -5.21
C ASN A 98 12.08 22.87 -4.40
N LYS A 99 11.17 23.29 -3.52
CA LYS A 99 11.39 24.44 -2.62
C LYS A 99 12.58 24.23 -1.69
N ALA A 100 12.79 23.00 -1.19
CA ALA A 100 13.97 22.68 -0.37
C ALA A 100 15.26 22.80 -1.19
N PHE A 101 15.27 22.28 -2.43
CA PHE A 101 16.43 22.40 -3.32
C PHE A 101 16.74 23.84 -3.69
N ASP A 102 15.72 24.65 -4.00
CA ASP A 102 15.89 26.05 -4.33
C ASP A 102 16.40 26.87 -3.14
N ASN A 103 15.96 26.53 -1.92
CA ASN A 103 16.50 27.13 -0.71
C ASN A 103 18.00 26.83 -0.53
N VAL A 104 18.43 25.59 -0.78
CA VAL A 104 19.86 25.21 -0.67
C VAL A 104 20.70 25.95 -1.71
N LYS A 105 20.25 25.98 -2.97
CA LYS A 105 20.94 26.69 -4.06
C LYS A 105 21.05 28.19 -3.79
N LYS A 106 19.94 28.83 -3.37
CA LYS A 106 19.89 30.27 -3.08
C LYS A 106 20.88 30.67 -1.99
N ASN A 107 21.03 29.85 -0.97
CA ASN A 107 21.86 30.15 0.20
C ASN A 107 23.28 29.54 0.12
N LYS A 108 23.62 28.84 -0.98
CA LYS A 108 24.89 28.10 -1.12
C LYS A 108 25.19 27.20 0.09
N SER A 109 24.14 26.59 0.63
CA SER A 109 24.21 25.75 1.82
C SER A 109 24.31 24.26 1.44
N LYS A 110 24.05 23.36 2.41
CA LYS A 110 24.09 21.91 2.22
C LYS A 110 22.70 21.31 2.38
N LEU A 111 22.39 20.30 1.58
CA LEU A 111 21.19 19.49 1.72
C LEU A 111 21.44 18.31 2.66
N HIS A 112 20.61 18.17 3.69
CA HIS A 112 20.71 17.06 4.64
C HIS A 112 19.50 16.14 4.51
N TYR A 113 19.77 14.84 4.43
CA TYR A 113 18.74 13.80 4.51
C TYR A 113 18.84 13.09 5.85
N PHE A 114 17.69 12.85 6.48
CA PHE A 114 17.57 12.09 7.71
C PHE A 114 16.50 11.03 7.53
N GLY A 115 16.77 9.82 8.02
CA GLY A 115 15.85 8.70 7.94
C GLY A 115 16.52 7.40 8.35
N LEU A 116 15.70 6.37 8.57
CA LEU A 116 16.19 5.02 8.77
C LEU A 116 16.79 4.50 7.43
N LEU A 117 17.97 3.89 7.50
CA LEU A 117 18.71 3.45 6.32
C LEU A 117 18.66 1.92 6.20
N SER A 118 17.53 1.43 5.68
CA SER A 118 17.33 0.02 5.35
C SER A 118 16.36 -0.14 4.19
N ASP A 119 16.23 -1.36 3.68
CA ASP A 119 15.28 -1.78 2.64
C ASP A 119 13.98 -2.36 3.21
N GLY A 120 13.78 -2.29 4.53
CA GLY A 120 12.67 -2.96 5.22
C GLY A 120 11.27 -2.43 4.88
N GLY A 121 11.14 -1.20 4.35
CA GLY A 121 9.87 -0.67 3.82
C GLY A 121 8.79 -0.31 4.86
N VAL A 122 9.02 -0.58 6.15
CA VAL A 122 8.09 -0.25 7.24
C VAL A 122 8.12 1.25 7.57
N HIS A 123 9.31 1.78 7.87
CA HIS A 123 9.49 3.20 8.23
C HIS A 123 10.21 4.02 7.16
N SER A 124 10.90 3.36 6.23
CA SER A 124 11.76 3.98 5.23
C SER A 124 12.13 2.96 4.15
N PHE A 125 12.66 3.46 3.03
CA PHE A 125 13.27 2.64 2.00
C PHE A 125 14.48 3.35 1.42
N ASN A 126 15.65 2.71 1.45
CA ASN A 126 16.89 3.26 0.87
C ASN A 126 16.74 3.67 -0.61
N GLY A 127 15.92 2.97 -1.40
CA GLY A 127 15.59 3.35 -2.76
C GLY A 127 14.92 4.72 -2.89
N HIS A 128 14.13 5.15 -1.90
CA HIS A 128 13.56 6.51 -1.87
C HIS A 128 14.64 7.56 -1.67
N LEU A 129 15.57 7.32 -0.73
CA LEU A 129 16.73 8.19 -0.52
C LEU A 129 17.57 8.31 -1.80
N TYR A 130 17.90 7.19 -2.45
CA TYR A 130 18.69 7.21 -3.68
C TYR A 130 17.99 7.99 -4.81
N SER A 131 16.67 7.87 -4.91
CA SER A 131 15.91 8.68 -5.87
C SER A 131 15.98 10.17 -5.53
N LEU A 132 15.84 10.55 -4.26
CA LEU A 132 15.91 11.95 -3.84
C LEU A 132 17.29 12.56 -4.13
N VAL A 133 18.37 11.81 -3.89
CA VAL A 133 19.74 12.23 -4.21
C VAL A 133 19.92 12.45 -5.72
N LYS A 134 19.44 11.52 -6.55
CA LYS A 134 19.46 11.65 -8.01
C LYS A 134 18.65 12.88 -8.49
N THR A 135 17.47 13.09 -7.92
CA THR A 135 16.64 14.26 -8.24
C THR A 135 17.33 15.56 -7.83
N ALA A 136 17.96 15.62 -6.66
CA ALA A 136 18.71 16.78 -6.20
C ALA A 136 19.86 17.12 -7.15
N GLN A 137 20.65 16.12 -7.56
CA GLN A 137 21.72 16.27 -8.54
C GLN A 137 21.18 16.80 -9.88
N LYS A 138 20.09 16.23 -10.40
CA LYS A 138 19.43 16.67 -11.64
C LYS A 138 18.95 18.13 -11.56
N LYS A 139 18.56 18.60 -10.36
CA LYS A 139 18.08 19.97 -10.10
C LYS A 139 19.21 20.95 -9.76
N GLY A 140 20.48 20.53 -9.84
CA GLY A 140 21.66 21.36 -9.64
C GLY A 140 22.01 21.62 -8.17
N VAL A 141 21.62 20.74 -7.24
CA VAL A 141 22.10 20.79 -5.86
C VAL A 141 23.48 20.11 -5.79
N GLU A 142 24.49 20.87 -5.34
CA GLU A 142 25.89 20.41 -5.32
C GLU A 142 26.31 19.71 -4.01
N LYS A 143 25.71 20.10 -2.87
CA LYS A 143 26.13 19.70 -1.52
C LYS A 143 24.96 19.52 -0.58
#